data_AF-T1CAN0-F1
#
_entry.id   AF-T1CAN0-F1
#
_cell.length_a   1.000
_cell.length_b   1.000
_cell.length_c   1.000
_cell.angle_alpha   90.00
_cell.angle_beta   90.00
_cell.angle_gamma   90.00
#
_symmetry.space_group_name_H-M   'P 1'
#
loop_
_entity.id
_entity.type
_entity.pdbx_description
1 polymer ?
#
loop_
_entity_poly.entity_id
_entity_poly.type
_entity_poly.pdbx_seq_one_letter_code
_entity_poly.pdbx_strand_id
1 'polypeptide(L)'
;MNEKTSLTRYWHPRHWPVWVAFGLVYTASRLPYRIQPALGGLFGTLFRWSQPRRRKIARANIDLCFPNEPPGWRRHLVRAHFHALGMGLIEVVMAWSRADRDLPPVWVEGLDHLREALGKGRGAILLTGHFTALDLGARYINRLIPVGALFRPSNQPLDRRLDAAWP
;
A
#
# COMPACT_ATOMS: atom_id res chain seq x y z
N MET A 1 -12.19 -9.95 -29.87
CA MET A 1 -12.95 -8.77 -30.34
C MET A 1 -12.37 -7.54 -29.65
N ASN A 2 -12.01 -6.54 -30.45
CA ASN A 2 -10.92 -5.60 -30.22
C ASN A 2 -11.47 -4.23 -29.79
N GLU A 3 -11.79 -4.04 -28.50
CA GLU A 3 -12.05 -2.70 -27.98
C GLU A 3 -10.74 -2.05 -27.52
N LYS A 4 -10.14 -1.26 -28.41
CA LYS A 4 -9.19 -0.23 -28.00
C LYS A 4 -9.96 0.83 -27.21
N THR A 5 -10.17 0.62 -25.91
CA THR A 5 -10.63 1.68 -25.01
C THR A 5 -9.63 2.83 -25.08
N SER A 6 -10.03 3.92 -25.75
CA SER A 6 -9.21 5.13 -25.87
C SER A 6 -8.98 5.73 -24.47
N LEU A 7 -7.72 6.09 -24.18
CA LEU A 7 -7.35 6.76 -22.93
C LEU A 7 -8.06 8.10 -22.75
N THR A 8 -8.53 8.72 -23.84
CA THR A 8 -9.31 9.96 -23.83
C THR A 8 -10.62 9.85 -23.04
N ARG A 9 -11.17 8.65 -22.86
CA ARG A 9 -12.38 8.42 -22.04
C ARG A 9 -12.17 8.77 -20.56
N TYR A 10 -10.93 8.69 -20.07
CA TYR A 10 -10.57 9.00 -18.68
C TYR A 10 -10.33 10.49 -18.42
N TRP A 11 -10.35 11.34 -19.46
CA TRP A 11 -10.25 12.80 -19.35
C TRP A 11 -11.60 13.48 -19.09
N HIS A 12 -12.70 12.72 -19.13
CA HIS A 12 -14.05 13.22 -18.85
C HIS A 12 -14.15 13.83 -17.43
N PRO A 13 -14.85 14.97 -17.22
CA PRO A 13 -14.94 15.66 -15.93
C PRO A 13 -15.32 14.79 -14.73
N ARG A 14 -16.09 13.71 -14.98
CA ARG A 14 -16.45 12.71 -13.95
C ARG A 14 -15.23 12.05 -13.27
N HIS A 15 -14.06 12.06 -13.91
CA HIS A 15 -12.82 11.45 -13.42
C HIS A 15 -11.87 12.46 -12.75
N TRP A 16 -12.15 13.77 -12.83
CA TRP A 16 -11.29 14.80 -12.25
C TRP A 16 -11.02 14.62 -10.75
N PRO A 17 -11.99 14.24 -9.90
CA PRO A 17 -11.71 14.01 -8.48
C PRO A 17 -10.65 12.92 -8.25
N VAL A 18 -10.66 11.88 -9.09
CA VAL A 18 -9.68 10.79 -9.03
C VAL A 18 -8.30 11.30 -9.44
N TRP A 19 -8.20 12.06 -10.53
CA TRP A 19 -6.93 12.66 -10.96
C TRP A 19 -6.35 13.63 -9.93
N VAL A 20 -7.19 14.46 -9.32
CA VAL A 20 -6.79 15.36 -8.23
C VAL A 20 -6.29 14.55 -7.05
N ALA A 21 -6.99 13.49 -6.65
CA ALA A 21 -6.54 12.62 -5.56
C ALA A 21 -5.18 11.96 -5.86
N PHE A 22 -4.99 11.43 -7.08
CA PHE A 22 -3.71 10.89 -7.51
C PHE A 22 -2.61 11.95 -7.49
N GLY A 23 -2.87 13.15 -8.02
CA GLY A 23 -1.92 14.26 -7.99
C GLY A 23 -1.52 14.66 -6.57
N LEU A 24 -2.49 14.72 -5.64
CA LEU A 24 -2.22 15.02 -4.24
C LEU A 24 -1.34 13.97 -3.56
N VAL A 25 -1.65 12.68 -3.74
CA VAL A 25 -0.85 11.60 -3.16
C VAL A 25 0.54 11.56 -3.80
N TYR A 26 0.62 11.76 -5.12
CA TYR A 26 1.89 11.83 -5.83
C TYR A 26 2.76 12.97 -5.32
N THR A 27 2.24 14.18 -5.22
CA THR A 27 2.99 15.33 -4.66
C THR A 27 3.37 15.07 -3.21
N ALA A 28 2.47 14.51 -2.39
CA ALA A 28 2.78 14.14 -1.00
C ALA A 28 3.95 13.13 -0.92
N SER A 29 4.01 12.17 -1.84
CA SER A 29 5.11 11.19 -1.91
C SER A 29 6.47 11.80 -2.26
N ARG A 30 6.51 12.99 -2.86
CA ARG A 30 7.74 13.71 -3.21
C ARG A 30 8.24 14.64 -2.10
N LEU A 31 7.41 14.93 -1.11
CA LEU A 31 7.82 15.74 0.04
C LEU A 31 8.82 14.99 0.94
N PRO A 32 9.58 15.72 1.80
CA PRO A 32 10.44 15.10 2.79
C PRO A 32 9.69 14.11 3.67
N TYR A 33 10.30 12.95 3.93
CA TYR A 33 9.67 11.86 4.67
C TYR A 33 9.10 12.30 6.03
N ARG A 34 9.74 13.27 6.70
CA ARG A 34 9.29 13.81 8.00
C ARG A 34 7.86 14.38 7.99
N ILE A 35 7.37 14.83 6.83
CA ILE A 35 6.04 15.46 6.69
C ILE A 35 4.98 14.42 6.27
N GLN A 36 5.42 13.34 5.61
CA GLN A 36 4.52 12.35 5.02
C GLN A 36 3.60 11.65 6.05
N PRO A 37 4.04 11.28 7.27
CA PRO A 37 3.13 10.73 8.27
C PRO A 37 1.97 11.67 8.62
N ALA A 38 2.21 12.98 8.72
CA ALA A 38 1.15 13.94 8.99
C ALA A 38 0.13 14.01 7.83
N LEU A 39 0.62 13.98 6.59
CA LEU A 39 -0.24 13.94 5.39
C LEU A 39 -1.00 12.61 5.29
N GLY A 40 -0.34 11.48 5.60
CA GLY A 40 -0.96 10.17 5.70
C GLY A 40 -2.07 10.16 6.77
N GLY A 41 -1.85 10.82 7.90
CA GLY A 41 -2.87 10.99 8.93
C GLY A 41 -4.06 11.84 8.50
N LEU A 42 -3.81 12.89 7.73
CA LEU A 42 -4.87 13.70 7.11
C LEU A 42 -5.69 12.86 6.12
N PHE A 43 -5.05 12.20 5.16
CA PHE A 43 -5.72 11.32 4.20
C PHE A 43 -6.48 10.20 4.89
N GLY A 44 -5.87 9.57 5.89
CA GLY A 44 -6.49 8.52 6.70
C GLY A 44 -7.73 9.01 7.43
N THR A 45 -7.67 10.23 7.98
CA THR A 45 -8.83 10.86 8.61
C THR A 45 -9.93 11.13 7.59
N LEU A 46 -9.63 11.73 6.44
CA LEU A 46 -10.61 11.97 5.36
C LEU A 46 -11.24 10.66 4.87
N PHE A 47 -10.45 9.59 4.72
CA PHE A 47 -10.94 8.27 4.34
C PHE A 47 -11.88 7.68 5.41
N ARG A 48 -11.51 7.81 6.70
CA ARG A 48 -12.34 7.36 7.83
C ARG A 48 -13.70 8.06 7.87
N TRP A 49 -13.75 9.35 7.53
CA TRP A 49 -14.99 10.14 7.51
C TRP A 49 -15.86 9.80 6.29
N SER A 50 -15.25 9.75 5.09
CA SER A 50 -15.95 9.47 3.83
C SER A 50 -16.40 8.02 3.66
N GLN A 51 -15.82 7.05 4.39
CA GLN A 51 -16.13 5.63 4.27
C GLN A 51 -16.73 5.02 5.55
N PRO A 52 -17.98 5.36 5.92
CA PRO A 52 -18.60 4.89 7.16
C PRO A 52 -18.73 3.36 7.23
N ARG A 53 -18.98 2.70 6.09
CA ARG A 53 -19.04 1.23 6.00
C ARG A 53 -17.69 0.59 6.33
N ARG A 54 -16.59 1.10 5.75
CA ARG A 54 -15.23 0.59 6.03
C ARG A 54 -14.85 0.81 7.49
N ARG A 55 -15.22 1.96 8.07
CA ARG A 55 -15.04 2.25 9.49
C ARG A 55 -15.79 1.27 10.39
N LYS A 56 -17.02 0.90 10.03
CA LYS A 56 -17.82 -0.10 10.77
C LYS A 56 -17.16 -1.48 10.75
N ILE A 57 -16.68 -1.91 9.58
CA ILE A 57 -15.98 -3.20 9.43
C ILE A 57 -14.69 -3.23 10.26
N ALA A 58 -13.84 -2.20 10.14
CA ALA A 58 -12.60 -2.12 10.90
C ALA A 58 -12.85 -2.17 12.42
N ARG A 59 -13.89 -1.47 12.90
CA ARG A 59 -14.30 -1.54 14.30
C ARG A 59 -14.73 -2.94 14.70
N ALA A 60 -15.62 -3.58 13.94
CA ALA A 60 -16.10 -4.93 14.24
C ALA A 60 -14.93 -5.94 14.30
N ASN A 61 -14.00 -5.88 13.34
CA ASN A 61 -12.82 -6.74 13.34
C ASN A 61 -11.94 -6.50 14.57
N ILE A 62 -11.68 -5.24 14.93
CA ILE A 62 -10.88 -4.91 16.12
C ILE A 62 -11.58 -5.35 17.41
N ASP A 63 -12.89 -5.19 17.51
CA ASP A 63 -13.68 -5.64 18.66
C ASP A 63 -13.64 -7.17 18.81
N LEU A 64 -13.66 -7.91 17.69
CA LEU A 64 -13.55 -9.38 17.68
C LEU A 64 -12.14 -9.87 17.98
N CYS A 65 -11.10 -9.22 17.46
CA CYS A 65 -9.71 -9.64 17.69
C CYS A 65 -9.20 -9.27 19.09
N PHE A 66 -9.73 -8.19 19.69
CA PHE A 66 -9.23 -7.65 20.96
C PHE A 66 -10.38 -7.45 21.97
N PRO A 67 -11.16 -8.48 22.31
CA PRO A 67 -12.36 -8.34 23.14
C PRO A 67 -12.03 -7.86 24.56
N ASN A 68 -10.86 -8.21 25.08
CA ASN A 68 -10.40 -7.88 26.43
C ASN A 68 -9.81 -6.47 26.55
N GLU A 69 -9.59 -5.78 25.44
CA GLU A 69 -8.99 -4.45 25.46
C GLU A 69 -10.02 -3.35 25.79
N PRO A 70 -9.62 -2.29 26.51
CA PRO A 70 -10.52 -1.20 26.85
C PRO A 70 -11.16 -0.57 25.60
N PRO A 71 -12.44 -0.14 25.65
CA PRO A 71 -13.10 0.51 24.52
C PRO A 71 -12.34 1.75 23.99
N GLY A 72 -11.64 2.47 24.87
CA GLY A 72 -10.77 3.59 24.50
C GLY A 72 -9.60 3.17 23.61
N TRP A 73 -8.93 2.08 23.98
CA TRP A 73 -7.81 1.51 23.23
C TRP A 73 -8.25 1.04 21.85
N ARG A 74 -9.35 0.29 21.76
CA ARG A 74 -9.91 -0.17 20.48
C ARG A 74 -10.30 0.98 19.56
N ARG A 75 -10.91 2.05 20.10
CA ARG A 75 -11.19 3.27 19.33
C ARG A 75 -9.93 3.95 18.82
N HIS A 76 -8.87 3.99 19.63
CA HIS A 76 -7.57 4.51 19.21
C HIS A 76 -6.99 3.64 18.09
N LEU A 77 -7.01 2.32 18.23
CA LEU A 77 -6.50 1.39 17.21
C LEU A 77 -7.25 1.54 15.88
N VAL A 78 -8.58 1.72 15.91
CA VAL A 78 -9.34 2.04 14.68
C VAL A 78 -8.80 3.31 14.04
N ARG A 79 -8.56 4.39 14.80
CA ARG A 79 -8.02 5.64 14.24
C ARG A 79 -6.61 5.45 13.66
N ALA A 80 -5.75 4.72 14.37
CA ALA A 80 -4.40 4.39 13.94
C ALA A 80 -4.40 3.54 12.65
N HIS A 81 -5.31 2.57 12.53
CA HIS A 81 -5.50 1.80 11.30
C HIS A 81 -5.80 2.71 10.09
N PHE A 82 -6.71 3.67 10.25
CA PHE A 82 -7.01 4.62 9.18
C PHE A 82 -5.84 5.55 8.86
N HIS A 83 -5.06 5.97 9.87
CA HIS A 83 -3.82 6.71 9.67
C HIS A 83 -2.81 5.89 8.84
N ALA A 84 -2.62 4.62 9.19
CA ALA A 84 -1.76 3.69 8.46
C ALA A 84 -2.25 3.47 7.02
N LEU A 85 -3.56 3.39 6.78
CA LEU A 85 -4.12 3.31 5.42
C LEU A 85 -3.78 4.56 4.59
N GLY A 86 -3.89 5.75 5.17
CA GLY A 86 -3.54 6.98 4.49
C GLY A 86 -2.05 7.08 4.19
N MET A 87 -1.19 6.62 5.11
CA MET A 87 0.25 6.50 4.84
C MET A 87 0.54 5.45 3.77
N GLY A 88 -0.17 4.33 3.76
CA GLY A 88 -0.05 3.28 2.75
C GLY A 88 -0.27 3.78 1.32
N LEU A 89 -1.18 4.74 1.12
CA LEU A 89 -1.35 5.39 -0.20
C LEU A 89 -0.07 6.10 -0.66
N ILE A 90 0.61 6.79 0.26
CA ILE A 90 1.88 7.47 -0.02
C ILE A 90 2.97 6.42 -0.27
N GLU A 91 3.04 5.38 0.55
CA GLU A 91 4.04 4.32 0.47
C GLU A 91 3.97 3.54 -0.85
N VAL A 92 2.77 3.24 -1.35
CA VAL A 92 2.59 2.60 -2.68
C VAL A 92 3.18 3.49 -3.78
N VAL A 93 2.87 4.79 -3.77
CA VAL A 93 3.40 5.71 -4.78
C VAL A 93 4.91 5.90 -4.65
N MET A 94 5.45 5.91 -3.42
CA MET A 94 6.90 5.90 -3.20
C MET A 94 7.55 4.64 -3.77
N ALA A 95 6.98 3.47 -3.47
CA ALA A 95 7.48 2.18 -3.91
C ALA A 95 7.55 2.06 -5.43
N TRP A 96 6.66 2.73 -6.16
CA TRP A 96 6.62 2.61 -7.62
C TRP A 96 7.32 3.76 -8.35
N SER A 97 7.50 4.93 -7.73
CA SER A 97 7.94 6.14 -8.45
C SER A 97 9.23 6.80 -7.95
N ARG A 98 9.69 6.52 -6.72
CA ARG A 98 10.94 7.10 -6.18
C ARG A 98 12.15 6.27 -6.58
N ALA A 99 13.32 6.88 -6.66
CA ALA A 99 14.58 6.14 -6.78
C ALA A 99 15.00 5.57 -5.42
N ASP A 100 15.79 4.49 -5.41
CA ASP A 100 16.17 3.79 -4.17
C ASP A 100 16.94 4.67 -3.18
N ARG A 101 17.74 5.61 -3.68
CA ARG A 101 18.49 6.59 -2.86
C ARG A 101 17.60 7.59 -2.11
N ASP A 102 16.37 7.77 -2.59
CA ASP A 102 15.41 8.73 -2.03
C ASP A 102 14.45 8.06 -1.04
N LEU A 103 14.52 6.74 -0.87
CA LEU A 103 13.68 6.01 0.06
C LEU A 103 14.22 6.16 1.51
N PRO A 104 13.34 6.21 2.53
CA PRO A 104 13.77 6.29 3.92
C PRO A 104 14.60 5.06 4.33
N PRO A 105 15.50 5.16 5.30
CA PRO A 105 16.21 3.97 5.80
C PRO A 105 15.21 2.98 6.42
N VAL A 106 15.49 1.69 6.25
CA VAL A 106 14.71 0.59 6.84
C VAL A 106 15.62 -0.27 7.70
N TRP A 107 15.06 -0.80 8.78
CA TRP A 107 15.69 -1.86 9.57
C TRP A 107 14.92 -3.15 9.32
N VAL A 108 15.65 -4.24 9.05
CA VAL A 108 15.07 -5.56 8.77
C VAL A 108 15.48 -6.52 9.86
N GLU A 109 14.50 -6.98 10.61
CA GLU A 109 14.66 -8.00 11.65
C GLU A 109 14.47 -9.40 11.03
N GLY A 110 15.30 -10.37 11.44
CA GLY A 110 15.16 -11.78 11.01
C GLY A 110 15.69 -12.11 9.60
N LEU A 111 16.49 -11.23 8.98
CA LEU A 111 17.09 -11.47 7.66
C LEU A 111 17.97 -12.74 7.64
N ASP A 112 18.63 -13.05 8.76
CA ASP A 112 19.50 -14.22 8.86
C ASP A 112 18.72 -15.54 8.79
N HIS A 113 17.47 -15.59 9.27
CA HIS A 113 16.60 -16.76 9.09
C HIS A 113 16.32 -17.04 7.62
N LEU A 114 16.12 -15.99 6.82
CA LEU A 114 15.92 -16.12 5.38
C LEU A 114 17.20 -16.59 4.68
N ARG A 115 18.36 -16.04 5.06
CA ARG A 115 19.66 -16.47 4.52
C ARG A 115 19.96 -17.94 4.86
N GLU A 116 19.70 -18.36 6.10
CA GLU A 116 19.89 -19.74 6.53
C GLU A 116 18.96 -20.70 5.76
N ALA A 117 17.69 -20.32 5.59
CA ALA A 117 16.72 -21.12 4.83
C ALA A 117 17.17 -21.30 3.36
N LEU A 118 17.64 -20.22 2.73
CA LEU A 118 18.16 -20.27 1.36
C LEU A 118 19.45 -21.09 1.26
N GLY A 119 20.32 -21.03 2.27
CA GLY A 119 21.56 -21.81 2.36
C GLY A 119 21.34 -23.33 2.35
N LYS A 120 20.12 -23.80 2.69
CA LYS A 120 19.73 -25.22 2.61
C LYS A 120 19.46 -25.70 1.17
N GLY A 121 19.54 -24.82 0.17
CA GLY A 121 19.43 -25.17 -1.25
C GLY A 121 18.03 -25.55 -1.73
N ARG A 122 16.99 -25.27 -0.94
CA ARG A 122 15.58 -25.62 -1.25
C ARG A 122 14.71 -24.42 -1.61
N GLY A 123 15.28 -23.22 -1.63
CA GLY A 123 14.53 -21.97 -1.71
C GLY A 123 13.81 -21.63 -0.41
N ALA A 124 13.06 -20.53 -0.41
CA ALA A 124 12.24 -20.08 0.72
C ALA A 124 10.92 -19.49 0.21
N ILE A 125 9.83 -19.73 0.94
CA ILE A 125 8.52 -19.11 0.69
C ILE A 125 8.31 -18.01 1.74
N LEU A 126 8.15 -16.77 1.28
CA LEU A 126 7.80 -15.64 2.13
C LEU A 126 6.28 -15.50 2.18
N LEU A 127 5.70 -15.74 3.37
CA LEU A 127 4.29 -15.54 3.63
C LEU A 127 4.07 -14.17 4.29
N THR A 128 3.15 -13.36 3.74
CA THR A 128 2.81 -12.04 4.29
C THR A 128 1.30 -11.79 4.27
N GLY A 129 0.85 -10.86 5.11
CA GLY A 129 -0.53 -10.37 5.14
C GLY A 129 -0.72 -9.11 4.28
N HIS A 130 -1.98 -8.70 4.10
CA HIS A 130 -2.33 -7.43 3.43
C HIS A 130 -2.10 -6.24 4.38
N PHE A 131 -0.83 -5.93 4.64
CA PHE A 131 -0.41 -4.78 5.43
C PHE A 131 -0.25 -3.53 4.56
N THR A 132 -0.29 -2.35 5.17
CA THR A 132 -0.36 -1.06 4.45
C THR A 132 0.90 -0.71 3.67
N ALA A 133 2.07 -1.16 4.15
CA ALA A 133 3.37 -0.90 3.54
C ALA A 133 3.86 -2.05 2.63
N LEU A 134 2.95 -2.88 2.10
CA LEU A 134 3.29 -4.12 1.40
C LEU A 134 4.24 -3.89 0.21
N ASP A 135 3.89 -2.99 -0.71
CA ASP A 135 4.69 -2.69 -1.91
C ASP A 135 6.08 -2.16 -1.56
N LEU A 136 6.15 -1.27 -0.57
CA LEU A 136 7.41 -0.69 -0.14
C LEU A 136 8.29 -1.74 0.56
N GLY A 137 7.68 -2.60 1.39
CA GLY A 137 8.36 -3.73 2.03
C GLY A 137 8.89 -4.74 1.01
N ALA A 138 8.08 -5.10 0.00
CA ALA A 138 8.49 -5.99 -1.08
C ALA A 138 9.70 -5.40 -1.85
N ARG A 139 9.66 -4.10 -2.14
CA ARG A 139 10.80 -3.40 -2.78
C ARG A 139 12.06 -3.44 -1.92
N TYR A 140 11.97 -3.22 -0.61
CA TYR A 140 13.15 -3.32 0.28
C TYR A 140 13.70 -4.74 0.37
N ILE A 141 12.84 -5.75 0.51
CA ILE A 141 13.28 -7.13 0.58
C ILE A 141 13.98 -7.53 -0.71
N ASN A 142 13.43 -7.16 -1.87
CA ASN A 142 14.02 -7.48 -3.18
C ASN A 142 15.43 -6.88 -3.37
N ARG A 143 15.73 -5.74 -2.70
CA ARG A 143 17.09 -5.15 -2.67
C ARG A 143 18.09 -5.96 -1.85
N LEU A 144 17.62 -6.72 -0.87
CA LEU A 144 18.47 -7.52 0.01
C LEU A 144 18.67 -8.93 -0.54
N ILE A 145 17.59 -9.52 -1.06
CA ILE A 145 17.54 -10.89 -1.58
C ILE A 145 16.57 -10.89 -2.76
N PRO A 146 16.94 -11.43 -3.94
CA PRO A 146 16.00 -11.55 -5.06
C PRO A 146 14.77 -12.36 -4.68
N VAL A 147 13.59 -11.76 -4.80
CA VAL A 147 12.30 -12.39 -4.48
C VAL A 147 11.37 -12.28 -5.68
N GLY A 148 10.81 -13.42 -6.11
CA GLY A 148 9.70 -13.47 -7.05
C GLY A 148 8.35 -13.36 -6.33
N ALA A 149 7.35 -12.77 -7.00
CA ALA A 149 5.99 -12.68 -6.50
C ALA A 149 5.01 -13.40 -7.44
N LEU A 150 3.97 -13.99 -6.86
CA LEU A 150 2.85 -14.52 -7.64
C LEU A 150 1.93 -13.36 -8.02
N PHE A 151 1.71 -13.17 -9.32
CA PHE A 151 0.83 -12.13 -9.84
C PHE A 151 -0.39 -12.76 -10.53
N ARG A 152 -1.58 -12.25 -10.20
CA ARG A 152 -2.82 -12.56 -10.93
C ARG A 152 -3.23 -11.32 -11.72
N PRO A 153 -3.31 -11.40 -13.07
CA PRO A 153 -3.75 -10.28 -13.89
C PRO A 153 -5.14 -9.76 -13.50
N SER A 154 -5.32 -8.44 -13.59
CA SER A 154 -6.61 -7.81 -13.31
C SER A 154 -7.67 -8.26 -14.34
N ASN A 155 -8.94 -8.31 -13.93
CA ASN A 155 -10.03 -8.57 -14.87
C ASN A 155 -10.38 -7.32 -15.70
N GLN A 156 -9.96 -6.12 -15.28
CA GLN A 156 -10.28 -4.87 -15.97
C GLN A 156 -9.42 -4.67 -17.24
N PRO A 157 -9.99 -4.14 -18.34
CA PRO A 157 -9.26 -3.99 -19.60
C PRO A 157 -8.09 -3.01 -19.55
N LEU A 158 -8.19 -1.92 -18.77
CA LEU A 158 -7.11 -0.93 -18.64
C LEU A 158 -5.93 -1.51 -17.86
N ASP A 159 -6.22 -2.11 -16.71
CA ASP A 159 -5.22 -2.72 -15.84
C ASP A 159 -4.45 -3.81 -16.58
N ARG A 160 -5.13 -4.68 -17.36
CA ARG A 160 -4.44 -5.70 -18.20
C ARG A 160 -3.46 -5.13 -19.21
N ARG A 161 -3.73 -3.94 -19.74
CA ARG A 161 -2.80 -3.27 -20.67
C ARG A 161 -1.58 -2.72 -19.95
N LEU A 162 -1.77 -2.21 -18.73
CA LEU A 162 -0.66 -1.76 -17.88
C LEU A 162 0.19 -2.95 -17.42
N ASP A 163 -0.45 -4.06 -17.04
CA ASP A 163 0.21 -5.32 -16.69
C ASP A 163 1.08 -5.86 -17.85
N ALA A 164 0.58 -5.79 -19.09
CA ALA A 164 1.29 -6.28 -20.28
C ALA A 164 2.36 -5.33 -20.82
N ALA A 165 2.32 -4.05 -20.43
CA ALA A 165 3.31 -3.04 -20.81
C ALA A 165 4.48 -2.94 -19.79
N TRP A 166 4.37 -3.66 -18.68
CA TRP A 166 5.43 -3.77 -17.69
C TRP A 166 6.43 -4.87 -18.11
N PRO A 167 7.73 -4.57 -18.25
CA PRO A 167 8.75 -5.54 -18.67
C PRO A 167 9.01 -6.64 -17.63
#